data_AF-A0A1M7U7W1-F1
#
_entry.id   AF-A0A1M7U7W1-F1
#
_cell.length_a   1.000
_cell.length_b   1.000
_cell.length_c   1.000
_cell.angle_alpha   90.00
_cell.angle_beta   90.00
_cell.angle_gamma   90.00
#
_symmetry.space_group_name_H-M   'P 1'
#
loop_
_entity.id
_entity.type
_entity.pdbx_description
1 polymer ?
#
loop_
_entity_poly.entity_id
_entity_poly.type
_entity_poly.pdbx_seq_one_letter_code
_entity_poly.pdbx_strand_id
1 'polypeptide(L)'
;MTAFNLARIGTFFRGVSVRQIRMICGLILFAYLISHFLNHALGNISAEALAWGLHYHLLFWQFLPVVIVFYTAVLVHGGLGIWALYERRQFRWKTIEPLQLVLGLSIPALIAAHVISTRLGHTLFAQEKFYPQVLHGYFAAMGPRFGSTMLVLVISWIHGCIGLYFWLRLKTFFRHAAPFLLAAAVLVPALALLGIYQGGRTVMKDSADPEWRAANLSPDKVGAAGEAQTLEAITNYFLIGYLGLLGFVLIARGVRTLHERRGGMITLSYGNGRAIRVPKGLSVLEASLRHQVPHASVCGGRARCSTCRIRIIGDCAALPQPSNRESFVLNRVGSAADPAIRLACQLRPETDLSFFQIFTPQVAPTRHGPSHIGEERYLVSMFVDMRGSTRLAENRLPFDTVFVVNRFLGAVSKAVIECGGQPNQFLGDGQLALFGLTTNRQTACRQALTAAGHISAHIDELNQFLKNDLREPIRFGIGIHGGEVIVGDIGYRDHMVFTALGDAVNVAARLQDMTKSLGCEVIFSDEVRATAGLAIDALPRQDVAIRGRTGPTSVCVVEQASFLSALLEAETPVAA
;
A
#
# COMPACT_ATOMS: atom_id res chain seq x y z
N MET A 1 30.11 -31.12 -1.17
CA MET A 1 28.76 -30.50 -1.07
C MET A 1 28.60 -29.46 0.06
N THR A 2 29.65 -29.09 0.79
CA THR A 2 29.54 -28.22 2.00
C THR A 2 29.91 -26.75 1.78
N ALA A 3 30.57 -26.38 0.68
CA ALA A 3 30.94 -24.98 0.39
C ALA A 3 29.82 -24.15 -0.28
N PHE A 4 28.89 -24.80 -0.99
CA PHE A 4 27.84 -24.11 -1.75
C PHE A 4 26.69 -23.55 -0.87
N ASN A 5 26.56 -24.04 0.37
CA ASN A 5 25.52 -23.61 1.31
C ASN A 5 25.93 -22.37 2.14
N LEU A 6 27.21 -22.21 2.49
CA LEU A 6 27.69 -21.06 3.26
C LEU A 6 27.63 -19.75 2.44
N ALA A 7 27.87 -19.81 1.13
CA ALA A 7 27.74 -18.65 0.24
C ALA A 7 26.27 -18.21 0.03
N ARG A 8 25.32 -19.15 0.04
CA ARG A 8 23.87 -18.88 0.00
C ARG A 8 23.35 -18.30 1.31
N ILE A 9 23.86 -18.78 2.45
CA ILE A 9 23.54 -18.21 3.77
C ILE A 9 24.14 -16.79 3.88
N GLY A 10 25.37 -16.59 3.41
CA GLY A 10 26.02 -15.28 3.36
C GLY A 10 25.30 -14.26 2.46
N THR A 11 24.73 -14.70 1.33
CA THR A 11 23.90 -13.84 0.47
C THR A 11 22.50 -13.59 1.02
N PHE A 12 21.91 -14.55 1.76
CA PHE A 12 20.64 -14.38 2.47
C PHE A 12 20.74 -13.31 3.57
N PHE A 13 21.78 -13.35 4.42
CA PHE A 13 21.97 -12.34 5.47
C PHE A 13 22.40 -10.96 4.95
N ARG A 14 23.08 -10.88 3.79
CA ARG A 14 23.40 -9.60 3.11
C ARG A 14 22.17 -8.85 2.57
N GLY A 15 21.01 -9.49 2.49
CA GLY A 15 19.75 -8.90 2.04
C GLY A 15 18.82 -8.39 3.16
N VAL A 16 19.12 -8.67 4.43
CA VAL A 16 18.25 -8.33 5.56
C VAL A 16 18.51 -6.91 6.03
N SER A 17 17.60 -5.99 5.70
CA SER A 17 17.68 -4.61 6.15
C SER A 17 17.17 -4.44 7.60
N VAL A 18 17.71 -3.45 8.32
CA VAL A 18 17.26 -3.06 9.69
C VAL A 18 15.73 -2.90 9.78
N ARG A 19 15.09 -2.43 8.70
CA ARG A 19 13.63 -2.32 8.62
C ARG A 19 12.91 -3.67 8.60
N GLN A 20 13.45 -4.68 7.92
CA GLN A 20 12.88 -6.04 7.93
C GLN A 20 13.00 -6.65 9.31
N ILE A 21 14.15 -6.52 9.97
CA ILE A 21 14.35 -6.94 11.36
C ILE A 21 13.31 -6.27 12.27
N ARG A 22 13.22 -4.93 12.21
CA ARG A 22 12.22 -4.18 12.98
C ARG A 22 10.80 -4.66 12.73
N MET A 23 10.48 -5.02 11.49
CA MET A 23 9.15 -5.51 11.14
C MET A 23 8.89 -6.90 11.69
N ILE A 24 9.82 -7.84 11.54
CA ILE A 24 9.69 -9.20 12.07
C ILE A 24 9.53 -9.15 13.59
N CYS A 25 10.37 -8.39 14.29
CA CYS A 25 10.24 -8.20 15.73
C CYS A 25 8.88 -7.56 16.08
N GLY A 26 8.46 -6.54 15.33
CA GLY A 26 7.14 -5.90 15.52
C GLY A 26 5.97 -6.86 15.32
N LEU A 27 6.04 -7.78 14.35
CA LEU A 27 5.02 -8.81 14.13
C LEU A 27 4.96 -9.82 15.27
N ILE A 28 6.09 -10.23 15.81
CA ILE A 28 6.16 -11.12 17.00
C ILE A 28 5.48 -10.43 18.19
N LEU A 29 5.83 -9.17 18.46
CA LEU A 29 5.21 -8.39 19.54
C LEU A 29 3.72 -8.18 19.31
N PHE A 30 3.30 -7.94 18.07
CA PHE A 30 1.89 -7.76 17.74
C PHE A 30 1.10 -9.07 17.86
N ALA A 31 1.69 -10.23 17.55
CA ALA A 31 1.08 -11.53 17.77
C ALA A 31 0.86 -11.80 19.27
N TYR A 32 1.85 -11.46 20.12
CA TYR A 32 1.68 -11.49 21.57
C TYR A 32 0.52 -10.59 21.99
N LEU A 33 0.51 -9.35 21.51
CA LEU A 33 -0.53 -8.37 21.84
C LEU A 33 -1.93 -8.85 21.43
N ILE A 34 -2.11 -9.37 20.21
CA ILE A 34 -3.40 -9.93 19.75
C ILE A 34 -3.84 -11.05 20.67
N SER A 35 -2.99 -12.06 20.89
CA SER A 35 -3.37 -13.22 21.72
C SER A 35 -3.68 -12.82 23.17
N HIS A 36 -2.99 -11.81 23.70
CA HIS A 36 -3.25 -11.27 25.03
C HIS A 36 -4.59 -10.51 25.09
N PHE A 37 -4.93 -9.74 24.05
CA PHE A 37 -6.21 -9.02 23.95
C PHE A 37 -7.39 -9.98 23.78
N LEU A 38 -7.23 -11.02 22.96
CA LEU A 38 -8.23 -12.07 22.82
C LEU A 38 -8.45 -12.79 24.16
N ASN A 39 -7.40 -13.00 24.94
CA ASN A 39 -7.54 -13.56 26.28
C ASN A 39 -8.35 -12.64 27.21
N HIS A 40 -8.05 -11.33 27.23
CA HIS A 40 -8.83 -10.36 27.99
C HIS A 40 -10.31 -10.33 27.57
N ALA A 41 -10.59 -10.49 26.28
CA ALA A 41 -11.96 -10.54 25.77
C ALA A 41 -12.77 -11.74 26.27
N LEU A 42 -12.13 -12.83 26.73
CA LEU A 42 -12.83 -13.95 27.36
C LEU A 42 -13.50 -13.57 28.68
N GLY A 43 -13.11 -12.46 29.31
CA GLY A 43 -13.80 -11.91 30.47
C GLY A 43 -15.24 -11.47 30.21
N ASN A 44 -15.63 -11.30 28.94
CA ASN A 44 -17.03 -11.09 28.56
C ASN A 44 -17.89 -12.36 28.66
N ILE A 45 -17.25 -13.53 28.78
CA ILE A 45 -17.92 -14.83 28.93
C ILE A 45 -17.98 -15.16 30.42
N SER A 46 -16.82 -15.36 31.06
CA SER A 46 -16.72 -15.63 32.49
C SER A 46 -15.29 -15.47 33.01
N ALA A 47 -15.12 -15.47 34.35
CA ALA A 47 -13.80 -15.46 34.98
C ALA A 47 -13.03 -16.77 34.72
N GLU A 48 -13.74 -17.90 34.63
CA GLU A 48 -13.13 -19.21 34.32
C GLU A 48 -12.64 -19.27 32.87
N ALA A 49 -13.41 -18.75 31.90
CA ALA A 49 -13.00 -18.69 30.50
C ALA A 49 -11.69 -17.89 30.34
N LEU A 50 -11.60 -16.79 31.08
CA LEU A 50 -10.44 -15.92 31.11
C LEU A 50 -9.21 -16.63 31.74
N ALA A 51 -9.39 -17.40 32.82
CA ALA A 51 -8.34 -18.22 33.41
C ALA A 51 -7.88 -19.36 32.47
N TRP A 52 -8.82 -20.01 31.77
CA TRP A 52 -8.53 -21.04 30.78
C TRP A 52 -7.72 -20.51 29.60
N GLY A 53 -8.12 -19.38 29.04
CA GLY A 53 -7.35 -18.75 27.98
C GLY A 53 -5.95 -18.34 28.46
N LEU A 54 -5.81 -17.87 29.72
CA LEU A 54 -4.51 -17.53 30.27
C LEU A 54 -3.60 -18.76 30.32
N HIS A 55 -4.12 -19.91 30.73
CA HIS A 55 -3.35 -21.15 30.78
C HIS A 55 -2.70 -21.46 29.42
N TYR A 56 -3.49 -21.48 28.33
CA TYR A 56 -2.95 -21.71 26.99
C TYR A 56 -2.03 -20.58 26.50
N HIS A 57 -2.35 -19.34 26.85
CA HIS A 57 -1.50 -18.20 26.53
C HIS A 57 -0.11 -18.35 27.16
N LEU A 58 -0.03 -18.74 28.44
CA LEU A 58 1.23 -18.98 29.12
C LEU A 58 1.95 -20.21 28.57
N LEU A 59 1.25 -21.32 28.31
CA LEU A 59 1.85 -22.52 27.73
C LEU A 59 2.60 -22.21 26.42
N PHE A 60 2.01 -21.41 25.54
CA PHE A 60 2.65 -21.04 24.28
C PHE A 60 3.77 -20.01 24.47
N TRP A 61 3.50 -18.90 25.14
CA TRP A 61 4.44 -17.77 25.21
C TRP A 61 5.59 -17.99 26.19
N GLN A 62 5.43 -18.89 27.16
CA GLN A 62 6.50 -19.26 28.09
C GLN A 62 7.25 -20.53 27.67
N PHE A 63 6.85 -21.17 26.56
CA PHE A 63 7.65 -22.25 25.97
C PHE A 63 9.05 -21.73 25.62
N LEU A 64 10.10 -22.42 26.05
CA LEU A 64 11.47 -21.89 26.08
C LEU A 64 11.97 -21.32 24.72
N PRO A 65 11.76 -21.98 23.57
CA PRO A 65 12.09 -21.38 22.28
C PRO A 65 11.31 -20.10 21.97
N VAL A 66 10.02 -20.08 22.28
CA VAL A 66 9.13 -18.94 21.99
C VAL A 66 9.48 -17.75 22.88
N VAL A 67 9.72 -17.98 24.18
CA VAL A 67 10.04 -16.91 25.12
C VAL A 67 11.39 -16.25 24.80
N ILE A 68 12.40 -17.03 24.35
CA ILE A 68 13.69 -16.50 23.88
C ILE A 68 13.47 -15.59 22.65
N VAL A 69 12.70 -16.06 21.67
CA VAL A 69 12.38 -15.28 20.46
C VAL A 69 11.61 -14.01 20.82
N PHE A 70 10.64 -14.10 21.72
CA PHE A 70 9.83 -12.98 22.17
C PHE A 70 10.67 -11.90 22.85
N TYR A 71 11.47 -12.23 23.87
CA TYR A 71 12.29 -11.24 24.55
C TYR A 71 13.40 -10.67 23.65
N THR A 72 13.95 -11.48 22.74
CA THR A 72 14.86 -10.97 21.71
C THR A 72 14.16 -9.94 20.82
N ALA A 73 12.91 -10.22 20.41
CA ALA A 73 12.11 -9.28 19.63
C ALA A 73 11.79 -7.99 20.42
N VAL A 74 11.49 -8.09 21.72
CA VAL A 74 11.29 -6.92 22.61
C VAL A 74 12.54 -6.03 22.61
N LEU A 75 13.70 -6.61 22.91
CA LEU A 75 14.97 -5.88 23.02
C LEU A 75 15.38 -5.26 21.68
N VAL A 76 15.31 -6.02 20.60
CA VAL A 76 15.69 -5.55 19.26
C VAL A 76 14.72 -4.48 18.76
N HIS A 77 13.40 -4.67 18.91
CA HIS A 77 12.42 -3.68 18.48
C HIS A 77 12.53 -2.38 19.28
N GLY A 78 12.64 -2.48 20.61
CA GLY A 78 12.83 -1.32 21.48
C GLY A 78 14.13 -0.58 21.19
N GLY A 79 15.24 -1.30 21.05
CA GLY A 79 16.55 -0.74 20.69
C GLY A 79 16.52 -0.04 19.34
N LEU A 80 15.86 -0.61 18.33
CA LEU A 80 15.68 0.03 17.02
C LEU A 80 14.77 1.27 17.09
N GLY A 81 13.83 1.32 18.03
CA GLY A 81 13.02 2.51 18.32
C GLY A 81 13.86 3.66 18.88
N ILE A 82 14.74 3.37 19.84
CA ILE A 82 15.69 4.32 20.42
C ILE A 82 16.72 4.77 19.38
N TRP A 83 17.24 3.84 18.59
CA TRP A 83 18.13 4.15 17.46
C TRP A 83 17.43 5.07 16.45
N ALA A 84 16.16 4.81 16.13
CA ALA A 84 15.39 5.67 15.24
C ALA A 84 15.20 7.09 15.82
N LEU A 85 15.10 7.24 17.14
CA LEU A 85 15.09 8.56 17.80
C LEU A 85 16.42 9.30 17.60
N TYR A 86 17.55 8.61 17.76
CA TYR A 86 18.89 9.14 17.53
C TYR A 86 19.10 9.51 16.06
N GLU A 87 18.75 8.62 15.13
CA GLU A 87 19.00 8.77 13.71
C GLU A 87 18.19 9.91 13.09
N ARG A 88 16.93 10.08 13.50
CA ARG A 88 16.03 11.10 12.94
C ARG A 88 16.61 12.50 13.07
N ARG A 89 16.81 13.17 11.94
CA ARG A 89 17.30 14.57 11.89
C ARG A 89 16.19 15.60 12.07
N GLN A 90 14.95 15.30 11.65
CA GLN A 90 13.81 16.22 11.71
C GLN A 90 12.52 15.55 12.17
N PHE A 91 11.68 16.31 12.87
CA PHE A 91 10.28 15.95 13.15
C PHE A 91 9.37 16.76 12.21
N ARG A 92 8.93 16.14 11.12
CA ARG A 92 7.81 16.71 10.34
C ARG A 92 6.51 16.24 11.00
N TRP A 93 5.98 17.08 11.90
CA TRP A 93 4.74 16.83 12.66
C TRP A 93 3.50 16.56 11.80
N LYS A 94 3.55 16.89 10.51
CA LYS A 94 2.48 16.61 9.53
C LYS A 94 2.36 15.15 9.10
N THR A 95 3.26 14.27 9.56
CA THR A 95 3.20 12.83 9.24
C THR A 95 2.83 12.04 10.49
N ILE A 96 2.23 10.86 10.33
CA ILE A 96 1.86 9.98 11.46
C ILE A 96 3.09 9.25 12.07
N GLU A 97 4.28 9.35 11.46
CA GLU A 97 5.48 8.63 11.93
C GLU A 97 6.05 9.13 13.28
N PRO A 98 6.13 10.45 13.56
CA PRO A 98 6.47 10.96 14.88
C PRO A 98 5.50 10.45 15.94
N LEU A 99 4.20 10.41 15.63
CA LEU A 99 3.19 9.87 16.53
C LEU A 99 3.48 8.39 16.82
N GLN A 100 3.73 7.57 15.79
CA GLN A 100 4.09 6.16 15.98
C GLN A 100 5.34 5.98 16.85
N LEU A 101 6.35 6.84 16.69
CA LEU A 101 7.57 6.80 17.50
C LEU A 101 7.29 7.17 18.95
N VAL A 102 6.53 8.24 19.21
CA VAL A 102 6.15 8.65 20.57
C VAL A 102 5.34 7.56 21.26
N LEU A 103 4.34 6.99 20.57
CA LEU A 103 3.56 5.87 21.09
C LEU A 103 4.46 4.66 21.38
N GLY A 104 5.40 4.33 20.49
CA GLY A 104 6.31 3.20 20.69
C GLY A 104 7.25 3.39 21.88
N LEU A 105 7.80 4.60 22.05
CA LEU A 105 8.73 4.92 23.14
C LEU A 105 8.03 5.10 24.50
N SER A 106 6.72 5.33 24.55
CA SER A 106 5.99 5.40 25.82
C SER A 106 5.62 4.02 26.38
N ILE A 107 5.49 2.99 25.52
CA ILE A 107 5.06 1.64 25.94
C ILE A 107 5.94 1.06 27.06
N PRO A 108 7.29 1.04 26.98
CA PRO A 108 8.11 0.47 28.06
C PRO A 108 7.88 1.14 29.41
N ALA A 109 7.72 2.47 29.44
CA ALA A 109 7.45 3.20 30.66
C ALA A 109 6.06 2.89 31.23
N LEU A 110 5.04 2.77 30.37
CA LEU A 110 3.67 2.53 30.81
C LEU A 110 3.42 1.08 31.25
N ILE A 111 4.11 0.10 30.65
CA ILE A 111 3.90 -1.32 30.95
C ILE A 111 4.82 -1.86 32.06
N ALA A 112 5.87 -1.12 32.45
CA ALA A 112 6.90 -1.58 33.38
C ALA A 112 6.32 -2.14 34.69
N ALA A 113 5.44 -1.40 35.34
CA ALA A 113 4.83 -1.82 36.61
C ALA A 113 4.04 -3.13 36.47
N HIS A 114 3.31 -3.30 35.36
CA HIS A 114 2.54 -4.52 35.09
C HIS A 114 3.47 -5.73 34.89
N VAL A 115 4.50 -5.60 34.04
CA VAL A 115 5.44 -6.69 33.72
C VAL A 115 6.30 -7.04 34.92
N ILE A 116 6.81 -6.06 35.66
CA ILE A 116 7.64 -6.28 36.84
C ILE A 116 6.82 -6.96 37.95
N SER A 117 5.61 -6.47 38.23
CA SER A 117 4.76 -7.08 39.26
C SER A 117 4.35 -8.51 38.93
N THR A 118 4.01 -8.81 37.68
CA THR A 118 3.53 -10.15 37.28
C THR A 118 4.66 -11.11 36.95
N ARG A 119 5.55 -10.76 36.01
CA ARG A 119 6.57 -11.68 35.49
C ARG A 119 7.82 -11.73 36.36
N LEU A 120 8.34 -10.57 36.76
CA LEU A 120 9.53 -10.54 37.61
C LEU A 120 9.21 -10.98 39.03
N GLY A 121 8.02 -10.64 39.55
CA GLY A 121 7.49 -11.17 40.81
C GLY A 121 7.47 -12.71 40.84
N HIS A 122 6.91 -13.35 39.81
CA HIS A 122 6.97 -14.81 39.68
C HIS A 122 8.41 -15.34 39.61
N THR A 123 9.29 -14.68 38.86
CA THR A 123 10.65 -15.18 38.62
C THR A 123 11.56 -15.04 39.85
N LEU A 124 11.43 -13.96 40.62
CA LEU A 124 12.27 -13.69 41.78
C LEU A 124 11.71 -14.29 43.07
N PHE A 125 10.38 -14.33 43.22
CA PHE A 125 9.71 -14.64 44.47
C PHE A 125 8.68 -15.77 44.35
N ALA A 126 8.63 -16.47 43.20
CA ALA A 126 7.65 -17.54 42.94
C ALA A 126 6.18 -17.11 43.13
N GLN A 127 5.88 -15.81 43.01
CA GLN A 127 4.53 -15.29 43.16
C GLN A 127 3.61 -15.80 42.05
N GLU A 128 2.48 -16.39 42.43
CA GLU A 128 1.47 -16.88 41.49
C GLU A 128 0.37 -15.84 41.21
N LYS A 129 0.77 -14.71 40.61
CA LYS A 129 -0.15 -13.62 40.23
C LYS A 129 -0.86 -13.93 38.92
N PHE A 130 -2.12 -14.33 39.02
CA PHE A 130 -3.02 -14.50 37.89
C PHE A 130 -4.10 -13.41 37.90
N TYR A 131 -5.15 -13.58 37.09
CA TYR A 131 -6.19 -12.57 36.94
C TYR A 131 -6.92 -12.16 38.23
N PRO A 132 -7.28 -13.07 39.16
CA PRO A 132 -7.91 -12.67 40.42
C PRO A 132 -7.10 -11.62 41.18
N GLN A 133 -5.79 -11.84 41.33
CA GLN A 133 -4.87 -10.95 42.05
C GLN A 133 -4.70 -9.62 41.31
N VAL A 134 -4.48 -9.69 39.99
CA VAL A 134 -4.21 -8.52 39.16
C VAL A 134 -5.44 -7.62 39.04
N LEU A 135 -6.62 -8.21 38.79
CA LEU A 135 -7.88 -7.47 38.69
C LEU A 135 -8.31 -6.89 40.03
N HIS A 136 -8.18 -7.65 41.13
CA HIS A 136 -8.43 -7.11 42.46
C HIS A 136 -7.52 -5.92 42.76
N GLY A 137 -6.21 -6.04 42.51
CA GLY A 137 -5.26 -4.95 42.72
C GLY A 137 -5.56 -3.69 41.90
N TYR A 138 -6.09 -3.85 40.69
CA TYR A 138 -6.50 -2.72 39.84
C TYR A 138 -7.80 -2.06 40.27
N PHE A 139 -8.82 -2.84 40.59
CA PHE A 139 -10.16 -2.33 40.88
C PHE A 139 -10.36 -1.92 42.34
N ALA A 140 -9.65 -2.54 43.30
CA ALA A 140 -9.78 -2.20 44.72
C ALA A 140 -9.25 -0.79 45.02
N ALA A 141 -8.19 -0.35 44.35
CA ALA A 141 -7.57 0.94 44.60
C ALA A 141 -7.97 2.04 43.59
N MET A 142 -8.46 1.66 42.39
CA MET A 142 -8.70 2.57 41.24
C MET A 142 -7.62 3.64 41.05
N GLY A 143 -6.37 3.32 41.37
CA GLY A 143 -5.29 4.29 41.42
C GLY A 143 -4.73 4.66 40.03
N PRO A 144 -3.77 5.61 39.96
CA PRO A 144 -3.12 6.02 38.71
C PRO A 144 -2.55 4.86 37.88
N ARG A 145 -2.14 3.76 38.55
CA ARG A 145 -1.64 2.53 37.94
C ARG A 145 -2.68 1.83 37.06
N PHE A 146 -3.95 1.85 37.46
CA PHE A 146 -5.04 1.29 36.65
C PHE A 146 -5.20 2.07 35.34
N GLY A 147 -5.28 3.40 35.44
CA GLY A 147 -5.36 4.28 34.26
C GLY A 147 -4.19 4.09 33.30
N SER A 148 -2.95 4.01 33.81
CA SER A 148 -1.77 3.76 32.98
C SER A 148 -1.80 2.40 32.27
N THR A 149 -2.36 1.37 32.92
CA THR A 149 -2.50 0.02 32.33
C THR A 149 -3.56 0.01 31.23
N MET A 150 -4.70 0.68 31.42
CA MET A 150 -5.70 0.80 30.36
C MET A 150 -5.18 1.60 29.17
N LEU A 151 -4.43 2.68 29.47
CA LEU A 151 -3.81 3.51 28.45
C LEU A 151 -2.77 2.74 27.62
N VAL A 152 -1.92 1.91 28.24
CA VAL A 152 -0.89 1.17 27.50
C VAL A 152 -1.47 0.14 26.55
N LEU A 153 -2.63 -0.46 26.87
CA LEU A 153 -3.34 -1.35 25.94
C LEU A 153 -3.68 -0.60 24.65
N VAL A 154 -4.36 0.55 24.77
CA VAL A 154 -4.76 1.37 23.62
C VAL A 154 -3.54 1.87 22.83
N ILE A 155 -2.52 2.38 23.53
CA ILE A 155 -1.30 2.89 22.90
C ILE A 155 -0.56 1.78 22.13
N SER A 156 -0.38 0.61 22.74
CA SER A 156 0.32 -0.52 22.13
C SER A 156 -0.42 -1.02 20.89
N TRP A 157 -1.76 -1.09 20.96
CA TRP A 157 -2.60 -1.50 19.84
C TRP A 157 -2.52 -0.52 18.68
N ILE A 158 -2.69 0.78 18.93
CA ILE A 158 -2.59 1.83 17.91
C ILE A 158 -1.19 1.83 17.28
N HIS A 159 -0.13 1.75 18.10
CA HIS A 159 1.26 1.68 17.62
C HIS A 159 1.46 0.52 16.62
N GLY A 160 0.98 -0.68 16.97
CA GLY A 160 1.05 -1.87 16.13
C GLY A 160 0.22 -1.75 14.84
N CYS A 161 -1.02 -1.26 14.95
CA CYS A 161 -1.91 -1.02 13.81
C CYS A 161 -1.32 -0.04 12.79
N ILE A 162 -0.71 1.06 13.24
CA ILE A 162 0.02 1.99 12.36
C ILE A 162 1.14 1.25 11.62
N GLY A 163 1.90 0.41 12.33
CA GLY A 163 2.99 -0.38 11.75
C GLY A 163 2.51 -1.34 10.66
N LEU A 164 1.45 -2.09 10.93
CA LEU A 164 0.82 -3.00 9.98
C LEU A 164 0.24 -2.27 8.77
N TYR A 165 -0.48 -1.16 8.98
CA TYR A 165 -1.05 -0.36 7.90
C TYR A 165 0.02 0.07 6.88
N PHE A 166 1.14 0.62 7.35
CA PHE A 166 2.22 1.04 6.45
C PHE A 166 2.89 -0.09 5.67
N TRP A 167 2.77 -1.32 6.16
CA TRP A 167 3.32 -2.50 5.50
C TRP A 167 2.35 -3.13 4.52
N LEU A 168 1.08 -3.20 4.89
CA LEU A 168 0.04 -3.86 4.11
C LEU A 168 -0.56 -2.94 3.02
N ARG A 169 -0.61 -1.61 3.22
CA ARG A 169 -1.33 -0.69 2.31
C ARG A 169 -0.89 -0.68 0.84
N LEU A 170 0.29 -1.23 0.54
CA LEU A 170 0.82 -1.33 -0.83
C LEU A 170 0.63 -2.74 -1.44
N LYS A 171 -0.02 -3.65 -0.72
CA LYS A 171 -0.30 -5.01 -1.17
C LYS A 171 -1.66 -5.03 -1.87
N THR A 172 -1.74 -5.72 -2.99
CA THR A 172 -2.95 -5.84 -3.82
C THR A 172 -4.15 -6.36 -3.04
N PHE A 173 -3.96 -7.34 -2.15
CA PHE A 173 -5.04 -7.89 -1.31
C PHE A 173 -5.55 -6.93 -0.23
N PHE A 174 -4.80 -5.87 0.12
CA PHE A 174 -5.14 -5.01 1.24
C PHE A 174 -6.47 -4.28 1.04
N ARG A 175 -6.83 -3.94 -0.20
CA ARG A 175 -8.12 -3.29 -0.49
C ARG A 175 -9.31 -4.15 -0.05
N HIS A 176 -9.24 -5.46 -0.30
CA HIS A 176 -10.28 -6.42 0.10
C HIS A 176 -10.23 -6.72 1.60
N ALA A 177 -9.02 -6.79 2.18
CA ALA A 177 -8.86 -7.07 3.60
C ALA A 177 -9.11 -5.85 4.51
N ALA A 178 -9.01 -4.62 3.99
CA ALA A 178 -9.04 -3.39 4.79
C ALA A 178 -10.30 -3.23 5.65
N PRO A 179 -11.53 -3.50 5.17
CA PRO A 179 -12.72 -3.42 6.01
C PRO A 179 -12.68 -4.40 7.20
N PHE A 180 -12.25 -5.64 6.95
CA PHE A 180 -12.13 -6.66 8.00
C PHE A 180 -11.02 -6.34 8.99
N LEU A 181 -9.88 -5.85 8.51
CA LEU A 181 -8.77 -5.40 9.36
C LEU A 181 -9.16 -4.18 10.19
N LEU A 182 -9.94 -3.26 9.64
CA LEU A 182 -10.48 -2.11 10.38
C LEU A 182 -11.47 -2.57 11.45
N ALA A 183 -12.39 -3.47 11.11
CA ALA A 183 -13.33 -4.06 12.07
C ALA A 183 -12.56 -4.73 13.22
N ALA A 184 -11.55 -5.56 12.92
CA ALA A 184 -10.69 -6.16 13.93
C ALA A 184 -9.92 -5.12 14.75
N ALA A 185 -9.39 -4.07 14.11
CA ALA A 185 -8.66 -2.99 14.77
C ALA A 185 -9.52 -2.21 15.78
N VAL A 186 -10.84 -2.19 15.63
CA VAL A 186 -11.78 -1.54 16.55
C VAL A 186 -12.34 -2.53 17.57
N LEU A 187 -12.80 -3.71 17.11
CA LEU A 187 -13.51 -4.67 17.96
C LEU A 187 -12.60 -5.36 18.97
N VAL A 188 -11.39 -5.78 18.58
CA VAL A 188 -10.47 -6.49 19.48
C VAL A 188 -10.12 -5.68 20.74
N PRO A 189 -9.67 -4.41 20.66
CA PRO A 189 -9.41 -3.61 21.87
C PRO A 189 -10.67 -3.30 22.67
N ALA A 190 -11.81 -3.06 22.00
CA ALA A 190 -13.07 -2.78 22.68
C ALA A 190 -13.54 -3.99 23.52
N LEU A 191 -13.53 -5.18 22.92
CA LEU A 191 -13.90 -6.43 23.61
C LEU A 191 -12.91 -6.76 24.72
N ALA A 192 -11.61 -6.53 24.52
CA ALA A 192 -10.60 -6.74 25.56
C ALA A 192 -10.83 -5.83 26.78
N LEU A 193 -11.07 -4.53 26.56
CA LEU A 193 -11.34 -3.57 27.65
C LEU A 193 -12.65 -3.90 28.38
N LEU A 194 -13.70 -4.25 27.63
CA LEU A 194 -14.97 -4.68 28.23
C LEU A 194 -14.80 -5.97 29.05
N GLY A 195 -14.02 -6.93 28.56
CA GLY A 195 -13.74 -8.18 29.26
C GLY A 195 -12.95 -7.97 30.56
N ILE A 196 -11.95 -7.08 30.56
CA ILE A 196 -11.24 -6.66 31.79
C ILE A 196 -12.21 -6.01 32.78
N TYR A 197 -13.10 -5.14 32.29
CA TYR A 197 -14.08 -4.47 33.14
C TYR A 197 -15.08 -5.45 33.76
N GLN A 198 -15.64 -6.37 32.97
CA GLN A 198 -16.53 -7.42 33.45
C GLN A 198 -15.83 -8.34 34.45
N GLY A 199 -14.64 -8.84 34.11
CA GLY A 199 -13.83 -9.67 35.02
C GLY A 199 -13.50 -8.95 36.32
N GLY A 200 -13.15 -7.66 36.25
CA GLY A 200 -12.88 -6.84 37.44
C GLY A 200 -14.10 -6.69 38.34
N ARG A 201 -15.30 -6.48 37.78
CA ARG A 201 -16.55 -6.43 38.55
C ARG A 201 -16.84 -7.75 39.25
N THR A 202 -16.66 -8.87 38.56
CA THR A 202 -16.83 -10.22 39.14
C THR A 202 -15.85 -10.43 40.29
N VAL A 203 -14.57 -10.17 40.07
CA VAL A 203 -13.54 -10.28 41.11
C VAL A 203 -13.85 -9.39 42.32
N MET A 204 -14.31 -8.15 42.12
CA MET A 204 -14.68 -7.27 43.23
C MET A 204 -15.88 -7.81 44.02
N LYS A 205 -16.86 -8.41 43.33
CA LYS A 205 -18.00 -9.07 43.98
C LYS A 205 -17.54 -10.28 44.79
N ASP A 206 -16.71 -11.14 44.21
CA ASP A 206 -16.22 -12.36 44.87
C ASP A 206 -15.28 -12.02 46.04
N SER A 207 -14.52 -10.93 45.92
CA SER A 207 -13.67 -10.43 46.99
C SER A 207 -14.43 -9.94 48.22
N ALA A 208 -15.77 -9.90 48.21
CA ALA A 208 -16.56 -9.69 49.43
C ALA A 208 -16.45 -10.90 50.38
N ASP A 209 -16.27 -12.10 49.83
CA ASP A 209 -16.15 -13.36 50.55
C ASP A 209 -14.77 -13.51 51.24
N PRO A 210 -14.72 -13.70 52.57
CA PRO A 210 -13.48 -14.00 53.29
C PRO A 210 -12.71 -15.22 52.77
N GLU A 211 -13.40 -16.29 52.35
CA GLU A 211 -12.74 -17.51 51.87
C GLU A 211 -12.03 -17.24 50.54
N TRP A 212 -12.68 -16.50 49.64
CA TRP A 212 -12.08 -16.06 48.39
C TRP A 212 -10.81 -15.23 48.63
N ARG A 213 -10.84 -14.30 49.60
CA ARG A 213 -9.66 -13.48 49.95
C ARG A 213 -8.53 -14.34 50.49
N ALA A 214 -8.82 -15.31 51.36
CA ALA A 214 -7.81 -16.22 51.89
C ALA A 214 -7.16 -17.06 50.76
N ALA A 215 -7.96 -17.51 49.79
CA ALA A 215 -7.48 -18.32 48.66
C ALA A 215 -6.69 -17.51 47.61
N ASN A 216 -7.04 -16.24 47.39
CA ASN A 216 -6.51 -15.44 46.29
C ASN A 216 -5.53 -14.34 46.70
N LEU A 217 -5.56 -13.88 47.96
CA LEU A 217 -4.73 -12.76 48.45
C LEU A 217 -3.71 -13.21 49.48
N SER A 218 -3.36 -14.50 49.52
CA SER A 218 -2.30 -15.00 50.38
C SER A 218 -0.93 -14.42 49.97
N PRO A 219 0.04 -14.34 50.90
CA PRO A 219 1.38 -13.83 50.61
C PRO A 219 2.05 -14.50 49.40
N ASP A 220 1.87 -15.80 49.21
CA ASP A 220 2.43 -16.54 48.06
C ASP A 220 1.83 -16.11 46.71
N LYS A 221 0.60 -15.56 46.73
CA LYS A 221 -0.08 -15.06 45.53
C LYS A 221 0.24 -13.59 45.27
N VAL A 222 0.11 -12.72 46.26
CA VAL A 222 0.24 -11.26 46.06
C VAL A 222 1.62 -10.70 46.39
N GLY A 223 2.46 -11.50 47.05
CA GLY A 223 3.77 -11.12 47.55
C GLY A 223 3.72 -10.59 48.98
N ALA A 224 4.76 -10.87 49.76
CA ALA A 224 4.94 -10.23 51.06
C ALA A 224 5.24 -8.73 50.91
N ALA A 225 5.01 -7.94 51.97
CA ALA A 225 5.20 -6.48 51.92
C ALA A 225 6.62 -6.07 51.48
N GLY A 226 7.66 -6.78 51.95
CA GLY A 226 9.05 -6.52 51.54
C GLY A 226 9.33 -6.85 50.06
N GLU A 227 8.69 -7.88 49.52
CA GLU A 227 8.81 -8.23 48.10
C GLU A 227 8.12 -7.18 47.22
N ALA A 228 6.93 -6.72 47.63
CA ALA A 228 6.20 -5.66 46.94
C ALA A 228 7.02 -4.36 46.88
N GLN A 229 7.66 -3.98 47.99
CA GLN A 229 8.57 -2.82 48.03
C GLN A 229 9.78 -3.01 47.10
N THR A 230 10.33 -4.22 47.04
CA THR A 230 11.45 -4.54 46.14
C THR A 230 11.05 -4.41 44.67
N LEU A 231 9.89 -4.95 44.28
CA LEU A 231 9.36 -4.84 42.92
C LEU A 231 9.04 -3.38 42.54
N GLU A 232 8.53 -2.60 43.48
CA GLU A 232 8.30 -1.16 43.30
C GLU A 232 9.62 -0.39 43.11
N ALA A 233 10.64 -0.68 43.91
CA ALA A 233 11.96 -0.08 43.75
C ALA A 233 12.56 -0.41 42.37
N ILE A 234 12.49 -1.68 41.94
CA ILE A 234 12.94 -2.10 40.60
C ILE A 234 12.19 -1.33 39.50
N THR A 235 10.87 -1.17 39.65
CA THR A 235 10.05 -0.39 38.71
C THR A 235 10.52 1.06 38.63
N ASN A 236 10.75 1.71 39.78
CA ASN A 236 11.19 3.11 39.83
C ASN A 236 12.59 3.29 39.20
N TYR A 237 13.56 2.41 39.54
CA TYR A 237 14.90 2.47 38.95
C TYR A 237 14.88 2.19 37.44
N PHE A 238 14.03 1.26 36.98
CA PHE A 238 13.84 1.03 35.55
C PHE A 238 13.31 2.29 34.85
N LEU A 239 12.29 2.95 35.40
CA LEU A 239 11.72 4.17 34.81
C LEU A 239 12.74 5.31 34.76
N ILE A 240 13.49 5.53 35.84
CA ILE A 240 14.56 6.54 35.90
C ILE A 240 15.63 6.24 34.85
N GLY A 241 16.10 4.99 34.78
CA GLY A 241 17.11 4.56 33.80
C GLY A 241 16.62 4.72 32.36
N TYR A 242 15.36 4.34 32.09
CA TYR A 242 14.76 4.47 30.76
C TYR A 242 14.58 5.93 30.33
N LEU A 243 14.09 6.80 31.21
CA LEU A 243 13.98 8.23 30.94
C LEU A 243 15.37 8.88 30.77
N GLY A 244 16.35 8.48 31.58
CA GLY A 244 17.74 8.90 31.46
C GLY A 244 18.34 8.51 30.11
N LEU A 245 18.08 7.30 29.63
CA LEU A 245 18.49 6.82 28.30
C LEU A 245 17.87 7.66 27.17
N LEU A 246 16.57 7.95 27.24
CA LEU A 246 15.91 8.81 26.26
C LEU A 246 16.50 10.23 26.26
N GLY A 247 16.73 10.80 27.45
CA GLY A 247 17.37 12.11 27.61
C GLY A 247 18.78 12.12 27.02
N PHE A 248 19.59 11.11 27.33
CA PHE A 248 20.94 10.95 26.78
C PHE A 248 20.93 10.88 25.24
N VAL A 249 20.01 10.12 24.65
CA VAL A 249 19.89 10.01 23.19
C VAL A 249 19.51 11.33 22.55
N LEU A 250 18.63 12.12 23.18
CA LEU A 250 18.27 13.46 22.72
C LEU A 250 19.46 14.42 22.78
N ILE A 251 20.25 14.37 23.86
CA ILE A 251 21.48 15.16 24.00
C ILE A 251 22.50 14.75 22.93
N ALA A 252 22.77 13.45 22.78
CA ALA A 252 23.70 12.90 21.79
C ALA A 252 23.29 13.30 20.36
N ARG A 253 22.00 13.31 20.06
CA ARG A 253 21.47 13.82 18.80
C ARG A 253 21.73 15.32 18.62
N GLY A 254 21.55 16.11 19.68
CA GLY A 254 21.87 17.54 19.70
C GLY A 254 23.34 17.80 19.38
N VAL A 255 24.24 17.10 20.08
CA VAL A 255 25.70 17.15 19.86
C VAL A 255 26.06 16.76 18.42
N ARG A 256 25.51 15.66 17.90
CA ARG A 256 25.72 15.27 16.50
C ARG A 256 25.28 16.35 15.53
N THR A 257 24.12 16.96 15.76
CA THR A 257 23.59 18.03 14.89
C THR A 257 24.51 19.26 14.91
N LEU A 258 25.09 19.60 16.06
CA LEU A 258 26.07 20.69 16.18
C LEU A 258 27.38 20.33 15.48
N HIS A 259 27.86 19.10 15.61
CA HIS A 259 29.07 18.62 14.95
C HIS A 259 28.91 18.59 13.41
N GLU A 260 27.77 18.14 12.91
CA GLU A 260 27.44 18.13 11.48
C GLU A 260 27.38 19.54 10.88
N ARG A 261 26.95 20.54 11.65
CA ARG A 261 27.01 21.96 11.22
C ARG A 261 28.45 22.47 11.12
N ARG A 262 29.40 21.88 11.87
CA ARG A 262 30.83 22.20 11.81
C ARG A 262 31.56 21.37 10.73
N GLY A 263 31.03 20.22 10.33
CA GLY A 263 31.64 19.25 9.41
C GLY A 263 31.65 19.60 7.91
N GLY A 264 31.51 20.88 7.56
CA GLY A 264 31.53 21.36 6.18
C GLY A 264 30.13 21.46 5.54
N MET A 265 29.99 22.48 4.70
CA MET A 265 28.76 22.78 3.96
C MET A 265 28.99 22.48 2.49
N ILE A 266 27.96 21.94 1.82
CA ILE A 266 27.95 21.71 0.37
C ILE A 266 26.84 22.51 -0.29
N THR A 267 27.03 22.83 -1.56
CA THR A 267 26.07 23.53 -2.40
C THR A 267 25.35 22.52 -3.29
N LEU A 268 24.02 22.52 -3.23
CA LEU A 268 23.17 21.78 -4.16
C LEU A 268 22.55 22.75 -5.16
N SER A 269 22.93 22.60 -6.43
CA SER A 269 22.50 23.45 -7.54
C SER A 269 21.45 22.71 -8.38
N TYR A 270 20.28 23.31 -8.50
CA TYR A 270 19.15 22.78 -9.26
C TYR A 270 19.18 23.34 -10.68
N GLY A 271 18.70 22.55 -11.64
CA GLY A 271 18.65 22.93 -13.05
C GLY A 271 17.85 24.20 -13.40
N ASN A 272 17.08 24.74 -12.46
CA ASN A 272 16.35 26.02 -12.62
C ASN A 272 17.15 27.24 -12.12
N GLY A 273 18.45 27.08 -11.83
CA GLY A 273 19.32 28.14 -11.32
C GLY A 273 19.24 28.37 -9.81
N ARG A 274 18.33 27.69 -9.10
CA ARG A 274 18.27 27.75 -7.62
C ARG A 274 19.45 26.98 -7.03
N ALA A 275 20.14 27.55 -6.05
CA ALA A 275 21.17 26.86 -5.28
C ALA A 275 20.83 26.92 -3.79
N ILE A 276 21.07 25.84 -3.05
CA ILE A 276 20.91 25.80 -1.60
C ILE A 276 22.18 25.28 -0.95
N ARG A 277 22.56 25.86 0.19
CA ARG A 277 23.74 25.44 0.95
C ARG A 277 23.30 24.63 2.16
N VAL A 278 23.78 23.39 2.26
CA VAL A 278 23.34 22.43 3.28
C VAL A 278 24.55 21.75 3.95
N PRO A 279 24.43 21.35 5.23
CA PRO A 279 25.49 20.56 5.87
C PRO A 279 25.62 19.19 5.20
N LYS A 280 26.84 18.64 5.21
CA LYS A 280 27.10 17.27 4.73
C LYS A 280 26.23 16.23 5.47
N GLY A 281 25.92 15.14 4.76
CA GLY A 281 25.18 13.98 5.31
C GLY A 281 23.65 14.02 5.12
N LEU A 282 23.09 15.11 4.59
CA LEU A 282 21.70 15.12 4.12
C LEU A 282 21.59 14.44 2.76
N SER A 283 20.51 13.69 2.56
CA SER A 283 20.16 13.27 1.20
C SER A 283 19.67 14.46 0.38
N VAL A 284 19.78 14.39 -0.95
CA VAL A 284 19.32 15.45 -1.84
C VAL A 284 17.83 15.76 -1.63
N LEU A 285 16.99 14.74 -1.39
CA LEU A 285 15.57 14.91 -1.09
C LEU A 285 15.35 15.63 0.24
N GLU A 286 16.07 15.24 1.30
CA GLU A 286 15.97 15.92 2.61
C GLU A 286 16.38 17.39 2.51
N ALA A 287 17.47 17.67 1.79
CA ALA A 287 17.94 19.02 1.52
C ALA A 287 16.89 19.84 0.75
N SER A 288 16.31 19.26 -0.30
CA SER A 288 15.24 19.87 -1.09
C SER A 288 14.06 20.24 -0.20
N LEU A 289 13.53 19.28 0.57
CA LEU A 289 12.36 19.48 1.42
C LEU A 289 12.62 20.50 2.55
N ARG A 290 13.84 20.51 3.12
CA ARG A 290 14.23 21.45 4.18
C ARG A 290 14.23 22.90 3.69
N HIS A 291 14.64 23.13 2.45
CA HIS A 291 14.68 24.45 1.84
C HIS A 291 13.43 24.77 1.03
N GLN A 292 12.34 24.01 1.22
CA GLN A 292 11.08 24.20 0.51
C GLN A 292 11.27 24.22 -1.01
N VAL A 293 12.17 23.36 -1.51
CA VAL A 293 12.30 23.06 -2.92
C VAL A 293 11.37 21.87 -3.21
N PRO A 294 10.30 22.06 -4.00
CA PRO A 294 9.41 20.96 -4.38
C PRO A 294 10.20 19.81 -5.01
N HIS A 295 9.92 18.56 -4.60
CA HIS A 295 10.63 17.38 -5.10
C HIS A 295 9.69 16.16 -5.10
N ALA A 296 9.49 15.55 -6.27
CA ALA A 296 8.62 14.38 -6.43
C ALA A 296 9.10 13.21 -5.56
N SER A 297 8.21 12.63 -4.74
CA SER A 297 8.58 11.53 -3.84
C SER A 297 7.38 10.70 -3.36
N VAL A 298 6.76 9.93 -4.26
CA VAL A 298 5.55 9.12 -3.98
C VAL A 298 5.72 8.20 -2.77
N CYS A 299 6.88 7.55 -2.63
CA CYS A 299 7.15 6.67 -1.49
C CYS A 299 7.61 7.41 -0.21
N GLY A 300 7.67 8.75 -0.22
CA GLY A 300 8.17 9.56 0.89
C GLY A 300 9.67 9.39 1.17
N GLY A 301 10.47 9.09 0.15
CA GLY A 301 11.93 8.98 0.27
C GLY A 301 12.48 7.64 0.76
N ARG A 302 11.72 6.55 0.57
CA ARG A 302 12.04 5.22 1.10
C ARG A 302 12.67 4.27 0.08
N ALA A 303 13.09 4.77 -1.09
CA ALA A 303 13.56 3.98 -2.23
C ALA A 303 12.62 2.81 -2.60
N ARG A 304 11.31 3.09 -2.66
CA ARG A 304 10.28 2.13 -3.11
C ARG A 304 9.58 2.55 -4.41
N CYS A 305 9.96 3.69 -4.94
CA CYS A 305 9.52 4.21 -6.23
C CYS A 305 10.71 4.92 -6.87
N SER A 306 10.58 5.24 -8.15
CA SER A 306 11.60 5.91 -8.96
C SER A 306 11.31 7.40 -9.19
N THR A 307 10.32 7.98 -8.49
CA THR A 307 9.85 9.35 -8.73
C THR A 307 10.78 10.45 -8.22
N CYS A 308 11.60 10.20 -7.20
CA CYS A 308 12.61 11.17 -6.73
C CYS A 308 13.92 11.12 -7.51
N ARG A 309 13.89 10.64 -8.76
CA ARG A 309 15.10 10.53 -9.58
C ARG A 309 15.63 11.92 -9.95
N ILE A 310 16.95 12.04 -9.88
CA ILE A 310 17.69 13.20 -10.34
C ILE A 310 18.72 12.75 -11.37
N ARG A 311 19.02 13.63 -12.32
CA ARG A 311 20.15 13.48 -13.25
C ARG A 311 21.23 14.49 -12.85
N ILE A 312 22.39 13.98 -12.48
CA ILE A 312 23.53 14.78 -12.05
C ILE A 312 24.19 15.42 -13.28
N ILE A 313 24.65 16.66 -13.11
CA ILE A 313 25.34 17.45 -14.12
C ILE A 313 26.80 17.55 -13.70
N GLY A 314 27.72 17.09 -14.56
CA GLY A 314 29.16 17.14 -14.30
C GLY A 314 29.75 15.79 -13.88
N ASP A 315 30.87 15.83 -13.18
CA ASP A 315 31.63 14.63 -12.79
C ASP A 315 30.87 13.79 -11.74
N CYS A 316 30.78 12.49 -12.02
CA CYS A 316 30.12 11.50 -11.19
C CYS A 316 31.11 10.62 -10.40
N ALA A 317 32.43 10.79 -10.61
CA ALA A 317 33.46 9.95 -9.99
C ALA A 317 33.49 10.07 -8.46
N ALA A 318 33.19 11.26 -7.92
CA ALA A 318 33.16 11.53 -6.49
C ALA A 318 31.85 11.11 -5.80
N LEU A 319 30.89 10.52 -6.53
CA LEU A 319 29.61 10.13 -5.95
C LEU A 319 29.75 8.85 -5.11
N PRO A 320 29.10 8.78 -3.95
CA PRO A 320 29.08 7.54 -3.16
C PRO A 320 28.37 6.45 -3.93
N GLN A 321 28.80 5.20 -3.75
CA GLN A 321 28.18 4.06 -4.42
C GLN A 321 26.67 3.97 -4.10
N PRO A 322 25.83 3.57 -5.07
CA PRO A 322 24.41 3.36 -4.82
C PRO A 322 24.18 2.32 -3.72
N SER A 323 23.25 2.62 -2.80
CA SER A 323 22.84 1.61 -1.81
C SER A 323 22.13 0.45 -2.50
N ASN A 324 22.10 -0.75 -1.89
CA ASN A 324 21.41 -1.92 -2.44
C ASN A 324 19.96 -1.63 -2.88
N ARG A 325 19.25 -0.77 -2.15
CA ARG A 325 17.86 -0.36 -2.50
C ARG A 325 17.81 0.60 -3.68
N GLU A 326 18.77 1.52 -3.75
CA GLU A 326 18.91 2.41 -4.89
C GLU A 326 19.19 1.58 -6.15
N SER A 327 20.17 0.69 -6.11
CA SER A 327 20.50 -0.22 -7.22
C SER A 327 19.31 -1.07 -7.64
N PHE A 328 18.57 -1.65 -6.68
CA PHE A 328 17.36 -2.43 -6.98
C PHE A 328 16.31 -1.62 -7.76
N VAL A 329 16.02 -0.39 -7.33
CA VAL A 329 15.05 0.47 -8.01
C VAL A 329 15.57 0.93 -9.37
N LEU A 330 16.83 1.35 -9.46
CA LEU A 330 17.46 1.81 -10.70
C LEU A 330 17.53 0.70 -11.76
N ASN A 331 17.82 -0.54 -11.36
CA ASN A 331 17.81 -1.71 -12.24
C ASN A 331 16.42 -1.92 -12.84
N ARG A 332 15.36 -1.84 -12.02
CA ARG A 332 13.98 -2.06 -12.46
C ARG A 332 13.47 -1.01 -13.44
N VAL A 333 14.03 0.19 -13.42
CA VAL A 333 13.68 1.28 -14.36
C VAL A 333 14.68 1.45 -15.49
N GLY A 334 15.60 0.50 -15.67
CA GLY A 334 16.59 0.50 -16.75
C GLY A 334 17.62 1.62 -16.67
N SER A 335 17.81 2.25 -15.50
CA SER A 335 18.70 3.40 -15.32
C SER A 335 19.98 3.07 -14.56
N ALA A 336 20.20 1.81 -14.17
CA ALA A 336 21.34 1.43 -13.33
C ALA A 336 22.72 1.55 -14.02
N ALA A 337 22.75 1.53 -15.36
CA ALA A 337 23.99 1.67 -16.12
C ALA A 337 24.49 3.12 -16.21
N ASP A 338 23.61 4.11 -15.98
CA ASP A 338 23.95 5.52 -16.04
C ASP A 338 24.26 6.06 -14.63
N PRO A 339 25.54 6.31 -14.28
CA PRO A 339 25.92 6.77 -12.94
C PRO A 339 25.39 8.18 -12.61
N ALA A 340 25.00 8.96 -13.62
CA ALA A 340 24.41 10.27 -13.43
C ALA A 340 22.97 10.20 -12.93
N ILE A 341 22.28 9.06 -13.06
CA ILE A 341 20.91 8.90 -12.59
C ILE A 341 20.91 8.30 -11.18
N ARG A 342 20.47 9.10 -10.21
CA ARG A 342 20.43 8.71 -8.80
C ARG A 342 19.05 8.95 -8.19
N LEU A 343 18.75 8.25 -7.10
CA LEU A 343 17.57 8.56 -6.28
C LEU A 343 17.94 9.66 -5.28
N ALA A 344 17.30 10.82 -5.38
CA ALA A 344 17.54 11.94 -4.47
C ALA A 344 17.31 11.56 -3.00
N CYS A 345 16.44 10.59 -2.72
CA CYS A 345 16.20 10.10 -1.36
C CYS A 345 17.30 9.19 -0.79
N GLN A 346 18.21 8.70 -1.63
CA GLN A 346 19.31 7.81 -1.21
C GLN A 346 20.67 8.50 -1.33
N LEU A 347 20.87 9.31 -2.37
CA LEU A 347 22.12 10.01 -2.60
C LEU A 347 22.40 11.05 -1.50
N ARG A 348 23.53 10.89 -0.81
CA ARG A 348 24.09 11.83 0.18
C ARG A 348 25.42 12.35 -0.34
N PRO A 349 25.44 13.49 -1.04
CA PRO A 349 26.67 14.02 -1.60
C PRO A 349 27.64 14.51 -0.50
N GLU A 350 28.94 14.36 -0.74
CA GLU A 350 30.01 14.84 0.15
C GLU A 350 30.67 16.13 -0.36
N THR A 351 30.41 16.47 -1.61
CA THR A 351 30.88 17.65 -2.33
C THR A 351 29.69 18.40 -2.93
N ASP A 352 29.95 19.57 -3.51
CA ASP A 352 28.95 20.32 -4.25
C ASP A 352 28.39 19.49 -5.41
N LEU A 353 27.08 19.59 -5.65
CA LEU A 353 26.36 18.74 -6.59
C LEU A 353 25.37 19.57 -7.41
N SER A 354 25.47 19.47 -8.72
CA SER A 354 24.53 20.05 -9.67
C SER A 354 23.65 18.97 -10.29
N PHE A 355 22.34 19.18 -10.40
CA PHE A 355 21.42 18.18 -10.96
C PHE A 355 20.10 18.75 -11.51
N PHE A 356 19.47 18.00 -12.41
CA PHE A 356 18.07 18.17 -12.81
C PHE A 356 17.16 17.17 -12.08
N GLN A 357 15.96 17.61 -11.71
CA GLN A 357 14.90 16.70 -11.27
C GLN A 357 14.26 16.09 -12.50
N ILE A 358 14.25 14.75 -12.60
CA ILE A 358 13.68 14.06 -13.76
C ILE A 358 12.16 14.16 -13.76
N PHE A 359 11.56 14.19 -12.57
CA PHE A 359 10.12 14.30 -12.39
C PHE A 359 9.77 15.63 -11.74
N THR A 360 8.77 16.30 -12.31
CA THR A 360 8.19 17.49 -11.70
C THR A 360 7.43 17.09 -10.43
N PRO A 361 7.61 17.84 -9.33
CA PRO A 361 6.82 17.66 -8.13
C PRO A 361 5.36 18.01 -8.44
N GLN A 362 4.42 17.12 -8.10
CA GLN A 362 3.00 17.44 -8.08
C GLN A 362 2.76 18.52 -7.02
N VAL A 363 2.79 19.79 -7.42
CA VAL A 363 2.26 20.90 -6.63
C VAL A 363 0.78 20.95 -6.95
N ALA A 364 -0.04 20.26 -6.17
CA ALA A 364 -1.48 20.45 -6.25
C ALA A 364 -1.81 21.87 -5.76
N PRO A 365 -2.48 22.66 -6.59
CA PRO A 365 -3.77 23.17 -6.17
C PRO A 365 -4.78 22.86 -7.28
N THR A 366 -5.62 21.85 -7.11
CA THR A 366 -6.76 21.64 -8.00
C THR A 366 -8.04 21.48 -7.20
N ARG A 367 -8.99 22.34 -7.53
CA ARG A 367 -10.31 22.55 -6.92
C ARG A 367 -11.33 21.43 -7.22
N HIS A 368 -10.90 20.25 -7.68
CA HIS A 368 -11.79 19.15 -8.03
C HIS A 368 -11.33 17.86 -7.35
N GLY A 369 -11.96 17.53 -6.22
CA GLY A 369 -11.92 16.21 -5.59
C GLY A 369 -10.52 15.67 -5.22
N PRO A 370 -10.48 14.49 -4.57
CA PRO A 370 -9.22 13.77 -4.39
C PRO A 370 -8.71 13.29 -5.76
N SER A 371 -7.53 13.78 -6.18
CA SER A 371 -6.83 13.29 -7.37
C SER A 371 -6.66 11.77 -7.32
N HIS A 372 -7.06 11.05 -8.37
CA HIS A 372 -6.88 9.60 -8.44
C HIS A 372 -5.40 9.29 -8.73
N ILE A 373 -4.65 8.99 -7.67
CA ILE A 373 -3.27 8.52 -7.77
C ILE A 373 -3.29 7.14 -8.44
N GLY A 374 -2.55 7.00 -9.55
CA GLY A 374 -2.47 5.80 -10.40
C GLY A 374 -2.74 4.47 -9.68
N GLU A 375 -3.87 3.84 -9.99
CA GLU A 375 -4.29 2.54 -9.46
C GLU A 375 -4.07 1.46 -10.53
N GLU A 376 -3.34 0.39 -10.20
CA GLU A 376 -3.21 -0.78 -11.06
C GLU A 376 -4.50 -1.60 -11.01
N ARG A 377 -5.10 -1.84 -12.19
CA ARG A 377 -6.38 -2.50 -12.35
C ARG A 377 -6.45 -3.22 -13.68
N TYR A 378 -7.08 -4.40 -13.70
CA TYR A 378 -7.45 -5.07 -14.94
C TYR A 378 -8.62 -4.33 -15.60
N LEU A 379 -8.43 -3.86 -16.82
CA LEU A 379 -9.48 -3.26 -17.63
C LEU A 379 -9.52 -3.87 -19.02
N VAL A 380 -10.66 -3.73 -19.68
CA VAL A 380 -10.80 -4.03 -21.10
C VAL A 380 -10.84 -2.70 -21.85
N SER A 381 -9.87 -2.51 -22.75
CA SER A 381 -9.76 -1.34 -23.61
C SER A 381 -10.35 -1.68 -24.97
N MET A 382 -11.23 -0.81 -25.46
CA MET A 382 -11.81 -0.87 -26.79
C MET A 382 -11.42 0.38 -27.56
N PHE A 383 -10.80 0.20 -28.72
CA PHE A 383 -10.60 1.27 -29.70
C PHE A 383 -11.58 1.08 -30.85
N VAL A 384 -12.23 2.16 -31.24
CA VAL A 384 -13.15 2.22 -32.39
C VAL A 384 -12.67 3.34 -33.30
N ASP A 385 -12.60 3.09 -34.60
CA ASP A 385 -12.10 4.04 -35.61
C ASP A 385 -13.02 4.02 -36.84
N MET A 386 -13.30 5.19 -37.40
CA MET A 386 -14.08 5.29 -38.64
C MET A 386 -13.18 4.98 -39.84
N ARG A 387 -13.65 4.13 -40.76
CA ARG A 387 -12.91 3.83 -41.99
C ARG A 387 -13.12 4.92 -43.03
N GLY A 388 -12.03 5.42 -43.60
CA GLY A 388 -12.08 6.33 -44.74
C GLY A 388 -12.54 7.75 -44.40
N SER A 389 -12.47 8.15 -43.12
CA SER A 389 -12.79 9.50 -42.67
C SER A 389 -11.99 10.59 -43.40
N THR A 390 -10.72 10.33 -43.74
CA THR A 390 -9.91 11.25 -44.55
C THR A 390 -10.52 11.49 -45.93
N ARG A 391 -10.96 10.41 -46.61
CA ARG A 391 -11.63 10.51 -47.91
C ARG A 391 -12.99 11.21 -47.79
N LEU A 392 -13.70 11.02 -46.68
CA LEU A 392 -14.93 11.74 -46.38
C LEU A 392 -14.67 13.25 -46.23
N ALA A 393 -13.58 13.63 -45.56
CA ALA A 393 -13.17 15.02 -45.36
C ALA A 393 -12.73 15.73 -46.66
N GLU A 394 -12.08 15.01 -47.59
CA GLU A 394 -11.66 15.56 -48.89
C GLU A 394 -12.84 15.92 -49.81
N ASN A 395 -13.95 15.18 -49.69
CA ASN A 395 -15.09 15.28 -50.61
C ASN A 395 -16.27 16.08 -50.04
N ARG A 396 -16.11 16.73 -48.88
CA ARG A 396 -17.17 17.47 -48.18
C ARG A 396 -16.69 18.79 -47.63
N LEU A 397 -17.66 19.67 -47.36
CA LEU A 397 -17.38 20.86 -46.57
C LEU A 397 -16.96 20.46 -45.14
N PRO A 398 -16.05 21.21 -44.50
CA PRO A 398 -15.56 20.88 -43.16
C PRO A 398 -16.64 20.68 -42.10
N PHE A 399 -17.68 21.52 -42.11
CA PHE A 399 -18.79 21.43 -41.15
C PHE A 399 -19.62 20.14 -41.31
N ASP A 400 -19.85 19.69 -42.55
CA ASP A 400 -20.58 18.44 -42.83
C ASP A 400 -19.78 17.22 -42.38
N THR A 401 -18.45 17.28 -42.53
CA THR A 401 -17.55 16.23 -42.04
C THR A 401 -17.61 16.15 -40.52
N VAL A 402 -17.53 17.29 -39.82
CA VAL A 402 -17.64 17.35 -38.36
C VAL A 402 -19.00 16.83 -37.88
N PHE A 403 -20.09 17.15 -38.59
CA PHE A 403 -21.41 16.63 -38.26
C PHE A 403 -21.47 15.10 -38.31
N VAL A 404 -20.97 14.49 -39.39
CA VAL A 404 -20.96 13.03 -39.56
C VAL A 404 -20.07 12.36 -38.50
N VAL A 405 -18.87 12.90 -38.25
CA VAL A 405 -17.95 12.38 -37.22
C VAL A 405 -18.59 12.45 -35.83
N ASN A 406 -19.24 13.57 -35.47
CA ASN A 406 -19.91 13.69 -34.19
C ASN A 406 -21.10 12.71 -34.04
N ARG A 407 -21.84 12.47 -35.12
CA ARG A 407 -22.93 11.46 -35.11
C ARG A 407 -22.40 10.04 -34.94
N PHE A 408 -21.30 9.72 -35.61
CA PHE A 408 -20.61 8.45 -35.43
C PHE A 408 -20.11 8.26 -33.99
N LEU A 409 -19.34 9.22 -33.46
CA LEU A 409 -18.83 9.17 -32.09
C LEU A 409 -19.96 9.13 -31.06
N GLY A 410 -21.09 9.78 -31.34
CA GLY A 410 -22.31 9.71 -30.54
C GLY A 410 -22.93 8.31 -30.51
N ALA A 411 -23.06 7.65 -31.67
CA ALA A 411 -23.54 6.27 -31.77
C ALA A 411 -22.65 5.27 -31.03
N VAL A 412 -21.32 5.40 -31.19
CA VAL A 412 -20.35 4.57 -30.46
C VAL A 412 -20.45 4.81 -28.94
N SER A 413 -20.48 6.06 -28.51
CA SER A 413 -20.57 6.42 -27.09
C SER A 413 -21.84 5.87 -26.45
N LYS A 414 -22.98 5.93 -27.18
CA LYS A 414 -24.26 5.39 -26.72
C LYS A 414 -24.16 3.88 -26.46
N ALA A 415 -23.62 3.11 -27.42
CA ALA A 415 -23.41 1.67 -27.27
C ALA A 415 -22.55 1.32 -26.04
N VAL A 416 -21.44 2.05 -25.88
CA VAL A 416 -20.48 1.84 -24.78
C VAL A 416 -21.16 2.08 -23.43
N ILE A 417 -21.91 3.18 -23.29
CA ILE A 417 -22.62 3.52 -22.05
C ILE A 417 -23.71 2.49 -21.72
N GLU A 418 -24.52 2.10 -22.71
CA GLU A 418 -25.59 1.10 -22.54
C GLU A 418 -25.05 -0.24 -22.03
N CYS A 419 -23.83 -0.62 -22.43
CA CYS A 419 -23.17 -1.85 -22.01
C CYS A 419 -22.34 -1.70 -20.71
N GLY A 420 -22.39 -0.54 -20.04
CA GLY A 420 -21.68 -0.31 -18.79
C GLY A 420 -20.19 0.01 -18.94
N GLY A 421 -19.74 0.39 -20.14
CA GLY A 421 -18.44 0.98 -20.39
C GLY A 421 -18.42 2.50 -20.21
N GLN A 422 -17.22 3.07 -20.17
CA GLN A 422 -17.03 4.52 -20.10
C GLN A 422 -16.29 5.02 -21.35
N PRO A 423 -16.91 5.93 -22.14
CA PRO A 423 -16.20 6.76 -23.11
C PRO A 423 -15.06 7.52 -22.44
N ASN A 424 -13.83 7.38 -22.95
CA ASN A 424 -12.64 7.90 -22.28
C ASN A 424 -11.95 9.02 -23.07
N GLN A 425 -11.50 8.73 -24.30
CA GLN A 425 -10.80 9.72 -25.12
C GLN A 425 -11.28 9.67 -26.57
N PHE A 426 -11.51 10.84 -27.17
CA PHE A 426 -11.77 11.00 -28.59
C PHE A 426 -10.45 11.26 -29.32
N LEU A 427 -10.17 10.49 -30.38
CA LEU A 427 -8.92 10.48 -31.13
C LEU A 427 -9.24 10.75 -32.61
N GLY A 428 -9.48 12.03 -32.93
CA GLY A 428 -9.96 12.40 -34.26
C GLY A 428 -11.37 11.85 -34.50
N ASP A 429 -11.48 10.91 -35.42
CA ASP A 429 -12.69 10.16 -35.79
C ASP A 429 -12.84 8.82 -35.05
N GLY A 430 -11.92 8.51 -34.14
CA GLY A 430 -11.97 7.34 -33.28
C GLY A 430 -12.26 7.62 -31.81
N GLN A 431 -12.55 6.57 -31.05
CA GLN A 431 -12.82 6.60 -29.62
C GLN A 431 -12.10 5.47 -28.88
N LEU A 432 -11.51 5.81 -27.74
CA LEU A 432 -11.12 4.87 -26.69
C LEU A 432 -12.24 4.76 -25.66
N ALA A 433 -12.70 3.53 -25.40
CA ALA A 433 -13.62 3.18 -24.34
C ALA A 433 -12.99 2.20 -23.35
N LEU A 434 -13.36 2.32 -22.07
CA LEU A 434 -12.85 1.50 -20.97
C LEU A 434 -13.99 0.73 -20.30
N PHE A 435 -13.79 -0.57 -20.07
CA PHE A 435 -14.71 -1.44 -19.33
C PHE A 435 -14.00 -2.07 -18.13
N GLY A 436 -14.73 -2.34 -17.04
CA GLY A 436 -14.17 -2.91 -15.80
C GLY A 436 -13.79 -1.88 -14.74
N LEU A 437 -14.23 -0.61 -14.88
CA LEU A 437 -13.97 0.42 -13.86
C LEU A 437 -14.70 0.16 -12.54
N THR A 438 -15.86 -0.50 -12.58
CA THR A 438 -16.68 -0.81 -11.40
C THR A 438 -17.11 -2.28 -11.36
N THR A 439 -16.68 -3.10 -12.32
CA THR A 439 -17.11 -4.49 -12.50
C THR A 439 -15.92 -5.45 -12.48
N ASN A 440 -16.18 -6.75 -12.36
CA ASN A 440 -15.14 -7.78 -12.40
C ASN A 440 -14.65 -8.02 -13.85
N ARG A 441 -13.56 -8.79 -14.00
CA ARG A 441 -12.88 -9.02 -15.29
C ARG A 441 -13.79 -9.71 -16.31
N GLN A 442 -14.53 -10.73 -15.87
CA GLN A 442 -15.42 -11.53 -16.69
C GLN A 442 -16.56 -10.67 -17.25
N THR A 443 -17.25 -9.93 -16.37
CA THR A 443 -18.31 -8.99 -16.74
C THR A 443 -17.77 -7.93 -17.69
N ALA A 444 -16.59 -7.35 -17.40
CA ALA A 444 -15.99 -6.34 -18.28
C ALA A 444 -15.70 -6.86 -19.70
N CYS A 445 -15.19 -8.10 -19.82
CA CYS A 445 -14.98 -8.73 -21.13
C CYS A 445 -16.28 -8.97 -21.88
N ARG A 446 -17.33 -9.46 -21.22
CA ARG A 446 -18.66 -9.63 -21.85
C ARG A 446 -19.26 -8.29 -22.26
N GLN A 447 -19.22 -7.28 -21.39
CA GLN A 447 -19.69 -5.93 -21.67
C GLN A 447 -19.02 -5.30 -22.90
N ALA A 448 -17.69 -5.45 -23.03
CA ALA A 448 -16.97 -4.94 -24.19
C ALA A 448 -17.38 -5.66 -25.49
N LEU A 449 -17.58 -6.98 -25.47
CA LEU A 449 -18.02 -7.72 -26.65
C LEU A 449 -19.48 -7.41 -27.02
N THR A 450 -20.38 -7.28 -26.05
CA THR A 450 -21.76 -6.82 -26.28
C THR A 450 -21.78 -5.41 -26.85
N ALA A 451 -20.94 -4.50 -26.34
CA ALA A 451 -20.82 -3.15 -26.85
C ALA A 451 -20.40 -3.14 -28.33
N ALA A 452 -19.49 -4.03 -28.76
CA ALA A 452 -19.10 -4.13 -30.16
C ALA A 452 -20.29 -4.47 -31.07
N GLY A 453 -21.16 -5.39 -30.65
CA GLY A 453 -22.39 -5.72 -31.38
C GLY A 453 -23.39 -4.55 -31.39
N HIS A 454 -23.58 -3.85 -30.27
CA HIS A 454 -24.43 -2.66 -30.21
C HIS A 454 -23.90 -1.50 -31.07
N ILE A 455 -22.58 -1.33 -31.18
CA ILE A 455 -21.97 -0.34 -32.08
C ILE A 455 -22.39 -0.64 -33.52
N SER A 456 -22.35 -1.91 -33.95
CA SER A 456 -22.83 -2.30 -35.29
C SER A 456 -24.26 -1.84 -35.54
N ALA A 457 -25.18 -2.18 -34.63
CA ALA A 457 -26.59 -1.84 -34.76
C ALA A 457 -26.83 -0.32 -34.82
N HIS A 458 -26.22 0.45 -33.91
CA HIS A 458 -26.37 1.91 -33.90
C HIS A 458 -25.74 2.59 -35.13
N ILE A 459 -24.67 2.02 -35.70
CA ILE A 459 -24.08 2.52 -36.95
C ILE A 459 -24.93 2.15 -38.16
N ASP A 460 -25.57 0.98 -38.19
CA ASP A 460 -26.50 0.60 -39.24
C ASP A 460 -27.74 1.50 -39.26
N GLU A 461 -28.30 1.85 -38.08
CA GLU A 461 -29.35 2.86 -37.96
C GLU A 461 -28.90 4.22 -38.48
N LEU A 462 -27.68 4.65 -38.14
CA LEU A 462 -27.11 5.91 -38.62
C LEU A 462 -26.92 5.90 -40.15
N ASN A 463 -26.48 4.77 -40.73
CA ASN A 463 -26.33 4.60 -42.17
C ASN A 463 -27.67 4.64 -42.89
N GLN A 464 -28.73 4.07 -42.32
CA GLN A 464 -30.09 4.16 -42.88
C GLN A 464 -30.59 5.61 -42.85
N PHE A 465 -30.38 6.31 -41.72
CA PHE A 465 -30.76 7.72 -41.58
C PHE A 465 -30.05 8.61 -42.59
N LEU A 466 -28.75 8.38 -42.82
CA LEU A 466 -27.91 9.17 -43.73
C LEU A 466 -27.87 8.61 -45.17
N LYS A 467 -28.75 7.67 -45.53
CA LYS A 467 -28.69 6.96 -46.82
C LYS A 467 -28.76 7.88 -48.04
N ASN A 468 -29.53 8.97 -47.96
CA ASN A 468 -29.65 9.95 -49.04
C ASN A 468 -28.55 11.02 -48.98
N ASP A 469 -27.89 11.16 -47.84
CA ASP A 469 -26.88 12.17 -47.60
C ASP A 469 -25.48 11.63 -47.90
N LEU A 470 -25.19 10.35 -47.63
CA LEU A 470 -23.90 9.70 -47.84
C LEU A 470 -23.90 8.79 -49.07
N ARG A 471 -22.86 8.90 -49.92
CA ARG A 471 -22.68 8.02 -51.10
C ARG A 471 -22.24 6.61 -50.74
N GLU A 472 -21.46 6.48 -49.66
CA GLU A 472 -20.99 5.21 -49.13
C GLU A 472 -21.40 5.12 -47.65
N PRO A 473 -21.78 3.93 -47.16
CA PRO A 473 -22.09 3.74 -45.75
C PRO A 473 -20.84 3.96 -44.89
N ILE A 474 -21.05 4.49 -43.69
CA ILE A 474 -20.03 4.59 -42.65
C ILE A 474 -19.61 3.17 -42.27
N ARG A 475 -18.30 2.92 -42.34
CA ARG A 475 -17.67 1.68 -41.89
C ARG A 475 -16.73 1.97 -40.74
N PHE A 476 -16.43 0.97 -39.93
CA PHE A 476 -15.59 1.13 -38.74
C PHE A 476 -14.67 -0.08 -38.52
N GLY A 477 -13.78 0.03 -37.53
CA GLY A 477 -12.99 -1.07 -37.02
C GLY A 477 -12.91 -1.01 -35.51
N ILE A 478 -13.00 -2.16 -34.84
CA ILE A 478 -12.95 -2.29 -33.39
C ILE A 478 -11.79 -3.20 -32.98
N GLY A 479 -10.96 -2.72 -32.06
CA GLY A 479 -9.92 -3.50 -31.41
C GLY A 479 -10.15 -3.62 -29.92
N ILE A 480 -10.18 -4.84 -29.36
CA ILE A 480 -10.48 -5.08 -27.95
C ILE A 480 -9.38 -5.93 -27.30
N HIS A 481 -8.86 -5.46 -26.18
CA HIS A 481 -7.93 -6.26 -25.37
C HIS A 481 -8.10 -5.95 -23.88
N GLY A 482 -7.96 -6.99 -23.06
CA GLY A 482 -8.02 -6.93 -21.60
C GLY A 482 -6.65 -7.16 -21.00
N GLY A 483 -6.34 -6.44 -19.93
CA GLY A 483 -5.07 -6.62 -19.21
C GLY A 483 -4.91 -5.66 -18.04
N GLU A 484 -3.86 -5.86 -17.26
CA GLU A 484 -3.51 -4.95 -16.15
C GLU A 484 -2.99 -3.61 -16.70
N VAL A 485 -3.64 -2.52 -16.27
CA VAL A 485 -3.32 -1.14 -16.64
C VAL A 485 -3.30 -0.27 -15.39
N ILE A 486 -2.67 0.90 -15.49
CA ILE A 486 -2.72 1.92 -14.45
C ILE A 486 -3.76 2.96 -14.85
N VAL A 487 -4.80 3.15 -14.04
CA VAL A 487 -5.78 4.22 -14.23
C VAL A 487 -5.49 5.40 -13.33
N GLY A 488 -5.67 6.61 -13.84
CA GLY A 488 -5.59 7.82 -13.04
C GLY A 488 -5.69 9.09 -13.87
N ASP A 489 -5.64 10.21 -13.18
CA ASP A 489 -5.66 11.51 -13.83
C ASP A 489 -4.27 11.77 -14.46
N ILE A 490 -4.24 11.90 -15.79
CA ILE A 490 -3.02 12.19 -16.57
C ILE A 490 -3.21 13.53 -17.28
N GLY A 491 -2.24 14.43 -17.13
CA GLY A 491 -2.30 15.74 -17.76
C GLY A 491 -1.51 16.80 -17.01
N TYR A 492 -1.81 18.06 -17.29
CA TYR A 492 -1.12 19.20 -16.69
C TYR A 492 -2.13 20.26 -16.23
N ARG A 493 -2.10 20.59 -14.94
CA ARG A 493 -2.93 21.63 -14.29
C ARG A 493 -4.42 21.40 -14.50
N ASP A 494 -5.07 22.27 -15.28
CA ASP A 494 -6.51 22.22 -15.56
C ASP A 494 -6.85 21.30 -16.75
N HIS A 495 -5.84 20.74 -17.41
CA HIS A 495 -5.98 19.78 -18.51
C HIS A 495 -5.66 18.36 -18.02
N MET A 496 -6.34 17.90 -16.97
CA MET A 496 -6.26 16.52 -16.50
C MET A 496 -7.33 15.68 -17.19
N VAL A 497 -6.93 14.54 -17.76
CA VAL A 497 -7.82 13.55 -18.35
C VAL A 497 -7.66 12.26 -17.56
N PHE A 498 -8.75 11.76 -16.99
CA PHE A 498 -8.76 10.41 -16.46
C PHE A 498 -8.53 9.44 -17.61
N THR A 499 -7.53 8.56 -17.53
CA THR A 499 -7.28 7.57 -18.58
C THR A 499 -6.53 6.35 -18.05
N ALA A 500 -6.48 5.29 -18.86
CA ALA A 500 -5.72 4.08 -18.59
C ALA A 500 -4.36 4.11 -19.31
N LEU A 501 -3.32 3.63 -18.63
CA LEU A 501 -1.97 3.54 -19.16
C LEU A 501 -1.42 2.13 -18.97
N GLY A 502 -0.99 1.49 -20.06
CA GLY A 502 -0.40 0.16 -20.00
C GLY A 502 -0.27 -0.48 -21.38
N ASP A 503 0.42 -1.61 -21.43
CA ASP A 503 0.57 -2.39 -22.68
C ASP A 503 -0.80 -2.79 -23.25
N ALA A 504 -1.77 -3.09 -22.37
CA ALA A 504 -3.09 -3.54 -22.82
C ALA A 504 -3.84 -2.50 -23.68
N VAL A 505 -3.72 -1.21 -23.34
CA VAL A 505 -4.29 -0.10 -24.12
C VAL A 505 -3.65 -0.03 -25.50
N ASN A 506 -2.32 -0.15 -25.57
CA ASN A 506 -1.58 -0.10 -26.83
C ASN A 506 -1.89 -1.31 -27.72
N VAL A 507 -2.08 -2.49 -27.13
CA VAL A 507 -2.47 -3.70 -27.88
C VAL A 507 -3.86 -3.50 -28.46
N ALA A 508 -4.84 -3.02 -27.71
CA ALA A 508 -6.19 -2.76 -28.23
C ALA A 508 -6.18 -1.80 -29.44
N ALA A 509 -5.40 -0.72 -29.38
CA ALA A 509 -5.23 0.22 -30.50
C ALA A 509 -4.64 -0.48 -31.75
N ARG A 510 -3.61 -1.31 -31.56
CA ARG A 510 -2.99 -2.05 -32.67
C ARG A 510 -3.94 -3.09 -33.25
N LEU A 511 -4.72 -3.78 -32.43
CA LEU A 511 -5.74 -4.72 -32.91
C LEU A 511 -6.78 -3.99 -33.77
N GLN A 512 -7.19 -2.79 -33.36
CA GLN A 512 -8.08 -1.96 -34.16
C GLN A 512 -7.44 -1.60 -35.50
N ASP A 513 -6.19 -1.14 -35.53
CA ASP A 513 -5.51 -0.82 -36.80
C ASP A 513 -5.43 -2.03 -37.74
N MET A 514 -5.23 -3.23 -37.19
CA MET A 514 -5.15 -4.47 -37.97
C MET A 514 -6.47 -4.86 -38.64
N THR A 515 -7.62 -4.33 -38.19
CA THR A 515 -8.92 -4.55 -38.84
C THR A 515 -8.90 -4.06 -40.30
N LYS A 516 -8.05 -3.06 -40.61
CA LYS A 516 -7.88 -2.50 -41.95
C LYS A 516 -7.25 -3.51 -42.90
N SER A 517 -6.15 -4.14 -42.48
CA SER A 517 -5.44 -5.15 -43.27
C SER A 517 -6.18 -6.48 -43.39
N LEU A 518 -6.96 -6.83 -42.37
CA LEU A 518 -7.67 -8.12 -42.29
C LEU A 518 -9.12 -8.05 -42.81
N GLY A 519 -9.59 -6.87 -43.22
CA GLY A 519 -10.90 -6.73 -43.86
C GLY A 519 -12.11 -7.03 -42.96
N CYS A 520 -11.95 -7.03 -41.64
CA CYS A 520 -12.98 -7.42 -40.66
C CYS A 520 -13.43 -6.25 -39.77
N GLU A 521 -14.58 -6.32 -39.12
CA GLU A 521 -15.04 -5.23 -38.24
C GLU A 521 -14.45 -5.27 -36.83
N VAL A 522 -14.21 -6.46 -36.26
CA VAL A 522 -13.73 -6.60 -34.88
C VAL A 522 -12.55 -7.55 -34.80
N ILE A 523 -11.51 -7.14 -34.06
CA ILE A 523 -10.44 -8.01 -33.61
C ILE A 523 -10.31 -7.90 -32.11
N PHE A 524 -10.25 -9.04 -31.41
CA PHE A 524 -10.02 -9.06 -29.98
C PHE A 524 -9.09 -10.19 -29.55
N SER A 525 -8.36 -9.98 -28.46
CA SER A 525 -7.39 -10.98 -27.97
C SER A 525 -8.06 -12.25 -27.44
N ASP A 526 -7.37 -13.39 -27.55
CA ASP A 526 -7.80 -14.66 -26.96
C ASP A 526 -8.02 -14.59 -25.43
N GLU A 527 -7.31 -13.69 -24.74
CA GLU A 527 -7.51 -13.40 -23.32
C GLU A 527 -8.92 -12.87 -23.02
N VAL A 528 -9.45 -11.97 -23.88
CA VAL A 528 -10.82 -11.45 -23.74
C VAL A 528 -11.84 -12.55 -24.02
N ARG A 529 -11.61 -13.40 -25.03
CA ARG A 529 -12.46 -14.58 -25.30
C ARG A 529 -12.52 -15.50 -24.07
N ALA A 530 -11.36 -15.93 -23.59
CA ALA A 530 -11.24 -16.87 -22.48
C ALA A 530 -11.86 -16.30 -21.19
N THR A 531 -11.64 -15.02 -20.91
CA THR A 531 -12.17 -14.35 -19.72
C THR A 531 -13.68 -14.09 -19.83
N ALA A 532 -14.21 -13.86 -21.03
CA ALA A 532 -15.64 -13.73 -21.28
C ALA A 532 -16.41 -15.06 -21.17
N GLY A 533 -15.70 -16.19 -21.20
CA GLY A 533 -16.30 -17.53 -21.13
C GLY A 533 -16.69 -18.13 -22.48
N LEU A 534 -16.35 -17.48 -23.61
CA LEU A 534 -16.69 -17.97 -24.94
C LEU A 534 -15.91 -19.24 -25.30
N ALA A 535 -16.57 -20.22 -25.92
CA ALA A 535 -15.94 -21.46 -26.38
C ALA A 535 -14.79 -21.21 -27.38
N ILE A 536 -13.82 -22.13 -27.45
CA ILE A 536 -12.61 -21.98 -28.29
C ILE A 536 -12.94 -22.00 -29.79
N ASP A 537 -13.96 -22.75 -30.15
CA ASP A 537 -14.48 -22.98 -31.50
C ASP A 537 -15.59 -22.00 -31.91
N ALA A 538 -16.01 -21.11 -31.01
CA ALA A 538 -17.08 -20.15 -31.27
C ALA A 538 -16.73 -19.13 -32.37
N LEU A 539 -15.43 -18.83 -32.56
CA LEU A 539 -14.95 -17.81 -33.50
C LEU A 539 -13.61 -18.20 -34.14
N PRO A 540 -13.35 -17.78 -35.39
CA PRO A 540 -12.06 -17.99 -36.05
C PRO A 540 -10.91 -17.35 -35.27
N ARG A 541 -9.87 -18.14 -35.01
CA ARG A 541 -8.64 -17.71 -34.33
C ARG A 541 -7.49 -17.63 -35.32
N GLN A 542 -6.65 -16.62 -35.15
CA GLN A 542 -5.38 -16.51 -35.86
C GLN A 542 -4.30 -15.92 -34.96
N ASP A 543 -3.06 -16.28 -35.24
CA ASP A 543 -1.90 -15.71 -34.57
C ASP A 543 -1.38 -14.52 -35.36
N VAL A 544 -1.28 -13.36 -34.69
CA VAL A 544 -0.84 -12.12 -35.31
C VAL A 544 0.42 -11.58 -34.63
N ALA A 545 1.33 -11.03 -35.44
CA ALA A 545 2.50 -10.35 -34.95
C ALA A 545 2.14 -8.89 -34.60
N ILE A 546 2.14 -8.55 -33.31
CA ILE A 546 1.89 -7.19 -32.85
C ILE A 546 3.22 -6.45 -32.72
N ARG A 547 3.39 -5.37 -33.49
CA ARG A 547 4.61 -4.53 -33.48
C ARG A 547 4.98 -4.13 -32.05
N GLY A 548 6.18 -4.49 -31.58
CA GLY A 548 6.67 -4.12 -30.24
C GLY A 548 6.42 -5.15 -29.13
N ARG A 549 5.82 -6.30 -29.44
CA ARG A 549 5.81 -7.48 -28.57
C ARG A 549 6.73 -8.57 -29.11
N THR A 550 7.24 -9.41 -28.20
CA THR A 550 7.99 -10.62 -28.52
C THR A 550 7.02 -11.81 -28.53
N GLY A 551 6.95 -12.53 -29.66
CA GLY A 551 6.05 -13.67 -29.86
C GLY A 551 4.70 -13.32 -30.49
N PRO A 552 4.06 -14.27 -31.19
CA PRO A 552 2.73 -14.10 -31.78
C PRO A 552 1.66 -13.95 -30.69
N THR A 553 0.64 -13.14 -30.96
CA THR A 553 -0.54 -13.00 -30.10
C THR A 553 -1.74 -13.66 -30.78
N SER A 554 -2.38 -14.61 -30.10
CA SER A 554 -3.63 -15.21 -30.59
C SER A 554 -4.78 -14.22 -30.46
N VAL A 555 -5.52 -14.02 -31.54
CA VAL A 555 -6.68 -13.13 -31.62
C VAL A 555 -7.86 -13.84 -32.28
N CYS A 556 -9.06 -13.40 -31.92
CA CYS A 556 -10.29 -13.73 -32.63
C CYS A 556 -10.59 -12.63 -33.65
N VAL A 557 -10.98 -13.04 -34.86
CA VAL A 557 -11.36 -12.13 -35.94
C VAL A 557 -12.83 -12.32 -36.24
N VAL A 558 -13.57 -11.21 -36.25
CA VAL A 558 -15.01 -11.21 -36.55
C VAL A 558 -15.25 -10.28 -37.72
N GLU A 559 -15.72 -10.85 -38.83
CA GLU A 559 -16.00 -10.10 -40.05
C GLU A 559 -17.08 -9.05 -39.83
N GLN A 560 -18.17 -9.42 -39.15
CA GLN A 560 -19.31 -8.55 -38.84
C GLN A 560 -19.57 -8.50 -37.32
N ALA A 561 -19.54 -7.31 -36.74
CA ALA A 561 -19.69 -7.10 -35.31
C ALA A 561 -21.06 -7.55 -34.77
N SER A 562 -22.11 -7.51 -35.59
CA SER A 562 -23.47 -7.98 -35.26
C SER A 562 -23.52 -9.45 -34.79
N PHE A 563 -22.59 -10.31 -35.24
CA PHE A 563 -22.50 -11.70 -34.81
C PHE A 563 -22.21 -11.85 -33.31
N LEU A 564 -21.53 -10.87 -32.70
CA LEU A 564 -21.18 -10.93 -31.28
C LEU A 564 -22.39 -10.81 -30.36
N SER A 565 -23.42 -10.03 -30.75
CA SER A 565 -24.66 -9.94 -29.97
C SER A 565 -25.37 -11.28 -29.92
N ALA A 566 -25.56 -11.92 -31.08
CA ALA A 566 -26.23 -13.22 -31.20
C ALA A 566 -25.47 -14.32 -30.43
N LEU A 567 -24.14 -14.32 -30.49
CA LEU A 567 -23.29 -15.30 -29.81
C LEU A 567 -23.40 -15.20 -28.27
N LEU A 568 -23.44 -13.98 -27.73
CA LEU A 568 -23.49 -13.76 -26.28
C LEU A 568 -24.89 -13.97 -25.70
N GLU A 569 -25.94 -13.72 -26.48
CA GLU A 569 -27.33 -14.03 -26.09
C GLU A 569 -27.55 -15.55 -25.97
N ALA A 570 -26.98 -16.34 -26.87
CA ALA A 570 -27.08 -17.81 -26.84
C ALA A 570 -26.37 -18.47 -25.64
N GLU A 571 -25.32 -17.84 -25.10
CA GLU A 571 -24.55 -18.35 -23.95
C GLU A 571 -24.98 -17.74 -22.60
N THR A 572 -25.99 -16.86 -22.56
CA THR A 572 -26.50 -16.34 -21.28
C THR A 572 -27.50 -17.35 -20.71
N PRO A 573 -27.19 -18.07 -19.60
CA PRO A 573 -28.19 -18.91 -18.99
C PRO A 573 -29.34 -18.01 -18.53
N VAL A 574 -30.57 -18.36 -18.91
CA VAL A 574 -31.79 -17.75 -18.38
C VAL A 574 -31.71 -17.89 -16.85
N ALA A 575 -31.40 -16.80 -16.17
CA ALA A 575 -31.36 -16.77 -14.71
C ALA A 575 -32.79 -16.94 -14.20
N ALA A 576 -33.04 -18.06 -13.52
CA ALA A 576 -34.21 -18.30 -12.68
C ALA A 576 -34.01 -17.66 -11.29
#